data_AF-A0AA47ELY3-F1
#
_entry.id   AF-A0AA47ELY3-F1
#
_cell.length_a   1.000
_cell.length_b   1.000
_cell.length_c   1.000
_cell.angle_alpha   90.00
_cell.angle_beta   90.00
_cell.angle_gamma   90.00
#
_symmetry.space_group_name_H-M   'P 1'
#
loop_
_entity.id
_entity.type
_entity.pdbx_description
1 polymer ?
#
loop_
_entity_poly.entity_id
_entity_poly.type
_entity_poly.pdbx_seq_one_letter_code
_entity_poly.pdbx_strand_id
1 'polypeptide(L)' 'MIKKIVFVIISVGVGSFVDNILEKTEINVWLARGTGGLVTVIIALLLYYLLIKKS' A
#
# COMPACT_ATOMS: atom_id res chain seq x y z
N MET A 1 -10.13 -9.94 -14.78
CA MET A 1 -9.07 -8.96 -15.11
C MET A 1 -9.21 -7.67 -14.31
N ILE A 2 -10.39 -7.01 -14.36
CA ILE A 2 -10.67 -5.72 -13.71
C ILE A 2 -10.34 -5.71 -12.21
N LYS A 3 -10.71 -6.77 -11.45
CA LYS A 3 -10.40 -6.89 -10.01
C LYS A 3 -8.90 -6.80 -9.69
N LYS A 4 -8.02 -7.32 -10.55
CA LYS A 4 -6.56 -7.26 -10.35
C LYS A 4 -5.99 -5.87 -10.66
N ILE A 5 -6.58 -5.15 -11.61
CA ILE A 5 -6.15 -3.78 -11.96
C ILE A 5 -6.54 -2.82 -10.84
N VAL A 6 -7.78 -2.91 -10.36
CA VAL A 6 -8.26 -2.13 -9.22
C VAL A 6 -7.43 -2.41 -7.96
N PHE A 7 -7.06 -3.67 -7.74
CA PHE A 7 -6.16 -4.07 -6.66
C PHE A 7 -4.81 -3.34 -6.72
N VAL A 8 -4.14 -3.35 -7.87
CA VAL A 8 -2.82 -2.71 -8.04
C VAL A 8 -2.91 -1.20 -7.84
N ILE A 9 -3.95 -0.56 -8.40
CA ILE A 9 -4.14 0.89 -8.28
C ILE A 9 -4.35 1.29 -6.82
N ILE A 10 -5.17 0.55 -6.07
CA ILE A 10 -5.44 0.86 -4.65
C ILE A 10 -4.19 0.60 -3.80
N SER A 11 -3.49 -0.52 -3.98
CA SER A 11 -2.26 -0.81 -3.23
C SER A 11 -1.17 0.24 -3.47
N VAL A 12 -0.92 0.60 -4.73
CA VAL A 12 0.10 1.61 -5.07
C VAL A 12 -0.32 3.00 -4.59
N GLY A 13 -1.61 3.34 -4.74
CA GLY A 13 -2.15 4.62 -4.28
C GLY A 13 -2.01 4.82 -2.77
N VAL A 14 -2.34 3.81 -1.96
CA VAL A 14 -2.22 3.93 -0.50
C VAL A 14 -0.76 3.92 -0.05
N GLY A 15 0.09 3.10 -0.67
CA GLY A 15 1.52 3.10 -0.39
C GLY A 15 2.16 4.46 -0.64
N SER A 16 1.87 5.07 -1.80
CA SER A 16 2.39 6.38 -2.16
C SER A 16 1.80 7.50 -1.30
N PHE A 17 0.55 7.39 -0.85
CA PHE A 17 -0.06 8.37 0.06
C PHE A 17 0.58 8.35 1.44
N VAL A 18 0.88 7.16 1.97
CA VAL A 18 1.56 6.99 3.26
C VAL A 18 2.99 7.51 3.20
N ASP A 19 3.73 7.20 2.13
CA ASP A 19 5.10 7.72 1.95
C ASP A 19 5.11 9.25 1.91
N ASN A 20 4.15 9.86 1.21
CA ASN A 20 4.03 11.32 1.08
C ASN A 20 3.63 12.01 2.39
N ILE A 21 2.91 11.32 3.29
CA ILE A 21 2.64 11.82 4.65
C ILE A 21 3.88 11.70 5.52
N LEU A 22 4.58 10.56 5.45
CA LEU A 22 5.77 10.34 6.28
C LEU A 22 6.96 11.18 5.85
N GLU A 23 7.13 11.46 4.56
CA GLU A 23 8.15 12.39 4.05
C GLU A 23 7.91 13.84 4.53
N LYS A 24 6.66 14.20 4.83
CA LYS A 24 6.33 15.50 5.46
C LYS A 24 6.58 15.53 6.96
N THR A 25 6.89 14.39 7.55
CA THR A 25 7.26 14.27 8.95
C THR A 25 8.79 14.26 9.03
N GLU A 26 9.41 14.82 10.08
CA GLU A 26 10.89 14.83 10.25
C GLU A 26 11.49 13.43 10.55
N ILE A 27 10.82 12.39 10.09
CA ILE A 27 11.24 11.00 10.23
C ILE A 27 12.29 10.70 9.16
N ASN A 28 13.30 9.91 9.52
CA ASN A 28 14.33 9.46 8.59
C ASN A 28 13.70 8.88 7.31
N VAL A 29 14.15 9.33 6.14
CA VAL A 29 13.63 8.91 4.82
C VAL A 29 13.66 7.38 4.63
N TRP A 30 14.63 6.70 5.24
CA TRP A 30 14.72 5.24 5.23
C TRP A 30 13.59 4.57 6.02
N LEU A 31 13.21 5.16 7.15
CA LEU A 31 12.06 4.69 7.93
C LEU A 31 10.76 4.97 7.18
N ALA A 32 10.60 6.16 6.60
CA ALA A 32 9.45 6.51 5.77
C ALA A 32 9.19 5.47 4.67
N ARG A 33 10.21 5.17 3.87
CA ARG A 33 10.13 4.16 2.81
C ARG A 33 9.87 2.75 3.32
N GLY A 34 10.48 2.40 4.46
CA GLY A 34 10.25 1.11 5.11
C GLY A 34 8.79 0.92 5.51
N THR A 35 8.19 1.95 6.12
CA THR A 35 6.77 1.95 6.51
C THR A 35 5.82 2.03 5.32
N GLY A 36 6.12 2.83 4.28
CA GLY A 36 5.33 2.87 3.06
C GLY A 36 5.29 1.50 2.36
N GLY A 37 6.43 0.82 2.27
CA GLY A 37 6.52 -0.55 1.76
C GLY A 37 5.73 -1.57 2.59
N LEU A 38 5.88 -1.53 3.92
CA LEU A 38 5.13 -2.39 4.85
C LEU A 38 3.62 -2.22 4.71
N VAL A 39 3.13 -0.98 4.67
CA VAL A 39 1.70 -0.69 4.51
C VAL A 39 1.20 -1.18 3.15
N THR A 40 2.00 -1.03 2.09
CA THR A 40 1.66 -1.55 0.75
C THR A 40 1.47 -3.07 0.77
N VAL A 41 2.36 -3.80 1.44
CA VAL A 41 2.29 -5.27 1.58
C VAL A 41 1.06 -5.69 2.39
N ILE A 42 0.76 -5.01 3.50
CA ILE A 42 -0.40 -5.31 4.34
C ILE A 42 -1.70 -5.11 3.54
N ILE A 43 -1.81 -3.99 2.81
CA ILE A 43 -3.00 -3.69 1.99
C ILE A 43 -3.13 -4.66 0.83
N ALA A 44 -2.02 -5.02 0.19
CA ALA A 44 -1.99 -6.04 -0.86
C ALA A 44 -2.47 -7.41 -0.33
N LEU A 45 -2.00 -7.84 0.83
CA LEU A 45 -2.48 -9.08 1.46
C LEU A 45 -3.96 -9.01 1.83
N LEU A 46 -4.40 -7.89 2.40
CA LEU A 46 -5.79 -7.69 2.82
C LEU A 46 -6.75 -7.71 1.63
N LEU A 47 -6.41 -6.98 0.57
CA LEU A 47 -7.19 -6.96 -0.66
C LEU A 47 -7.13 -8.31 -1.39
N TYR A 48 -6.03 -9.06 -1.33
CA TYR A 48 -5.94 -10.38 -1.93
C TYR A 48 -6.89 -11.34 -1.23
N TYR A 49 -6.91 -11.30 0.10
CA TYR A 49 -7.83 -12.10 0.89
C TYR A 49 -9.30 -11.73 0.62
N LEU A 50 -9.63 -10.43 0.58
CA LEU A 50 -11.01 -9.94 0.40
C LEU A 50 -11.54 -10.12 -1.03
N LEU A 51 -10.73 -9.81 -2.06
CA LEU A 51 -11.18 -9.79 -3.46
C LEU A 51 -10.92 -11.07 -4.23
N ILE A 52 -9.91 -11.86 -3.84
CA ILE A 52 -9.53 -13.09 -4.57
C ILE A 52 -9.94 -14.33 -3.78
N LYS A 53 -9.63 -14.41 -2.47
CA LYS A 53 -9.91 -15.62 -1.69
C LYS A 53 -11.38 -15.72 -1.25
N LYS A 54 -12.03 -14.58 -1.00
CA LYS A 54 -13.43 -14.52 -0.53
C LYS A 54 -14.45 -14.28 -1.66
N SER A 55 -14.00 -14.08 -2.90
CA SER A 55 -14.88 -13.85 -4.07
C SER A 55 -15.28 -15.12 -4.78
#